data_AF-A0A2V8UG83-F1
#
_entry.id   AF-A0A2V8UG83-F1
#
_cell.length_a   1.000
_cell.length_b   1.000
_cell.length_c   1.000
_cell.angle_alpha   90.00
_cell.angle_beta   90.00
_cell.angle_gamma   90.00
#
_symmetry.space_group_name_H-M   'P 1'
#
loop_
_entity.id
_entity.type
_entity.pdbx_description
1 polymer ?
#
loop_
_entity_poly.entity_id
_entity_poly.type
_entity_poly.pdbx_seq_one_letter_code
_entity_poly.pdbx_strand_id
1 'polypeptide(L)' 'MIPGEVDADLWNEHVARYWFAARFARGRRVLDAGCGSGYGADVLAREACEVLAVDISDDA' A
#
# COMPACT_ATOMS: atom_id res chain seq x y z
N MET A 1 -6.29 2.07 -7.37
CA MET A 1 -6.54 0.87 -8.20
C MET A 1 -7.57 0.00 -7.52
N ILE A 2 -8.56 -0.50 -8.26
CA ILE A 2 -9.72 -1.22 -7.71
C ILE A 2 -9.65 -2.68 -8.21
N PRO A 3 -9.66 -3.69 -7.32
CA PRO A 3 -9.67 -5.10 -7.73
C PRO A 3 -10.82 -5.40 -8.70
N GLY A 4 -10.51 -5.98 -9.86
CA GLY A 4 -11.49 -6.31 -10.90
C GLY A 4 -11.66 -5.29 -12.02
N GLU A 5 -11.09 -4.08 -11.88
CA GLU A 5 -11.12 -3.03 -12.91
C GLU A 5 -9.74 -2.74 -13.53
N VAL A 6 -8.70 -3.37 -13.00
CA VAL A 6 -7.32 -3.29 -13.50
C VAL A 6 -6.86 -4.63 -14.04
N ASP A 7 -5.96 -4.54 -15.02
CA ASP A 7 -5.22 -5.69 -15.54
C ASP A 7 -4.58 -6.48 -14.36
N ALA A 8 -4.75 -7.81 -14.40
CA ALA A 8 -4.33 -8.68 -13.31
C ALA A 8 -2.81 -8.65 -13.10
N ASP A 9 -2.02 -8.52 -14.17
CA ASP A 9 -0.57 -8.46 -14.08
C ASP A 9 -0.13 -7.14 -13.45
N LEU A 10 -0.75 -6.03 -13.85
CA LEU A 10 -0.50 -4.72 -13.24
C LEU A 10 -0.85 -4.70 -11.75
N TRP A 11 -1.98 -5.32 -11.38
CA TRP A 11 -2.38 -5.46 -9.97
C TRP A 11 -1.38 -6.30 -9.18
N ASN A 12 -0.97 -7.45 -9.73
CA ASN A 12 0.00 -8.34 -9.09
C ASN A 12 1.36 -7.67 -8.88
N GLU A 13 1.86 -6.94 -9.87
CA GLU A 13 3.09 -6.16 -9.74
C GLU A 13 3.00 -5.14 -8.60
N HIS A 14 1.87 -4.45 -8.48
CA HIS A 14 1.71 -3.44 -7.44
C HIS A 14 1.57 -4.05 -6.05
N VAL A 15 0.83 -5.15 -5.91
CA VAL A 15 0.76 -5.94 -4.67
C VAL A 15 2.15 -6.45 -4.27
N ALA A 16 2.95 -6.94 -5.22
CA ALA A 16 4.29 -7.44 -4.96
C ALA A 16 5.23 -6.35 -4.38
N ARG A 17 5.10 -5.09 -4.83
CA ARG A 17 5.87 -3.96 -4.29
C ARG A 17 5.58 -3.73 -2.81
N TYR A 18 4.31 -3.78 -2.39
CA TYR A 18 3.94 -3.63 -0.99
C TYR A 18 4.42 -4.79 -0.12
N TRP A 19 4.33 -6.04 -0.60
CA TRP A 19 4.89 -7.19 0.12
C TRP A 19 6.40 -7.12 0.28
N PHE A 20 7.10 -6.64 -0.75
CA PHE A 20 8.52 -6.38 -0.66
C PHE A 20 8.83 -5.32 0.40
N ALA A 21 8.11 -4.19 0.39
CA ALA A 21 8.29 -3.11 1.35
C ALA A 21 7.96 -3.52 2.79
N ALA A 22 6.93 -4.34 3.01
CA ALA A 22 6.48 -4.79 4.34
C ALA A 22 7.59 -5.49 5.13
N ARG A 23 8.52 -6.17 4.46
CA ARG A 23 9.70 -6.80 5.09
C ARG A 23 10.58 -5.80 5.86
N PHE A 24 10.55 -4.53 5.46
CA PHE A 24 11.30 -3.45 6.08
C PHE A 24 10.47 -2.63 7.07
N ALA A 25 9.15 -2.80 7.08
CA ALA A 25 8.22 -2.02 7.88
C ALA A 25 8.22 -2.42 9.37
N ARG A 26 8.68 -3.63 9.70
CA ARG A 26 8.50 -4.21 11.04
C ARG A 26 8.97 -3.30 12.18
N GLY A 27 8.02 -2.91 13.04
CA GLY A 27 8.27 -2.04 14.21
C GLY A 27 8.65 -0.60 13.87
N ARG A 28 8.45 -0.16 12.62
CA ARG A 28 8.76 1.19 12.15
C ARG A 28 7.49 2.00 11.90
N ARG A 29 7.65 3.31 11.93
CA ARG A 29 6.66 4.27 11.45
C ARG A 29 6.85 4.42 9.94
N VAL A 30 5.80 4.23 9.16
CA VAL A 30 5.86 4.17 7.69
C VAL A 30 4.93 5.22 7.11
N LEU A 31 5.39 5.92 6.06
CA LEU A 31 4.58 6.79 5.21
C LEU A 31 4.30 6.06 3.90
N ASP A 32 3.01 5.88 3.57
CA ASP A 32 2.56 5.43 2.25
C ASP A 32 2.06 6.66 1.47
N ALA A 33 2.87 7.13 0.53
CA ALA A 33 2.61 8.36 -0.24
C ALA A 33 2.08 8.02 -1.64
N GLY A 34 0.88 8.51 -1.95
CA GLY A 34 0.11 8.07 -3.13
C GLY A 34 -0.58 6.73 -2.85
N CYS A 35 -1.22 6.60 -1.69
CA CYS A 35 -1.78 5.33 -1.22
C CYS A 35 -2.99 4.85 -2.03
N GLY A 36 -3.60 5.72 -2.84
CA GLY A 36 -4.86 5.48 -3.54
C GLY A 36 -5.90 4.91 -2.58
N SER A 37 -6.47 3.75 -2.93
CA SER A 37 -7.47 3.04 -2.14
C SER A 37 -6.98 2.45 -0.80
N GLY A 38 -5.72 2.66 -0.43
CA GLY A 38 -5.18 2.30 0.88
C GLY A 38 -4.82 0.82 1.07
N TYR A 39 -5.05 -0.05 0.09
CA TYR A 39 -4.77 -1.49 0.24
C TYR A 39 -3.27 -1.79 0.53
N GLY A 40 -2.38 -0.94 0.02
CA GLY A 40 -0.95 -1.03 0.27
C GLY A 40 -0.58 -0.69 1.70
N ALA A 41 -1.12 0.42 2.21
CA ALA A 41 -1.04 0.80 3.61
C ALA A 41 -1.55 -0.32 4.53
N ASP A 42 -2.65 -0.99 4.17
CA ASP A 42 -3.16 -2.16 4.91
C ASP A 42 -2.17 -3.33 4.95
N VAL A 43 -1.44 -3.57 3.86
CA VAL A 43 -0.37 -4.59 3.84
C VAL A 43 0.78 -4.17 4.76
N LEU A 44 1.20 -2.91 4.70
CA LEU A 44 2.29 -2.37 5.53
C LEU A 44 1.95 -2.36 7.02
N ALA A 45 0.69 -2.05 7.36
CA ALA A 45 0.21 -1.94 8.74
C ALA A 45 0.23 -3.26 9.51
N ARG A 46 0.33 -4.40 8.81
CA ARG A 46 0.48 -5.71 9.45
C ARG A 46 1.82 -5.87 10.19
N GLU A 47 2.85 -5.16 9.72
CA GLU A 47 4.20 -5.27 10.25
C GLU A 47 4.66 -3.98 10.94
N ALA A 48 4.24 -2.82 10.42
CA ALA A 48 4.59 -1.50 10.95
C ALA A 48 4.05 -1.25 12.36
N CYS A 49 4.69 -0.35 13.11
CA CYS A 49 4.11 0.15 14.37
C CYS A 49 3.06 1.23 14.14
N GLU A 50 3.18 1.98 13.04
CA GLU A 50 2.24 3.01 12.60
C GLU A 50 2.40 3.18 11.09
N VAL A 51 1.28 3.32 10.37
CA VAL A 51 1.27 3.69 8.96
C VAL A 51 0.46 4.97 8.81
N LEU A 52 1.07 6.00 8.23
CA LEU A 52 0.38 7.18 7.73
C LEU A 52 0.23 7.02 6.22
N ALA A 53 -1.01 6.92 5.75
CA ALA A 53 -1.34 6.84 4.34
C ALA A 53 -1.84 8.21 3.86
N VAL A 54 -1.29 8.73 2.77
CA VAL A 54 -1.68 10.02 2.20
C VAL A 54 -1.82 9.90 0.68
N ASP A 55 -2.86 10.50 0.14
CA ASP A 55 -3.03 10.72 -1.29
C ASP A 55 -3.37 12.19 -1.55
N ILE A 56 -3.09 12.66 -2.76
CA ILE A 56 -3.44 14.01 -3.23
C ILE A 56 -4.86 14.04 -3.83
N SER A 57 -5.37 12.88 -4.24
CA SER A 57 -6.73 12.69 -4.72
C SER A 57 -7.70 12.72 -3.54
N ASP A 58 -8.69 13.61 -3.61
CA ASP A 58 -9.76 13.71 -2.60
C ASP A 58 -10.72 12.50 -2.63
N ASP A 59 -10.70 11.77 -3.75
CA ASP A 59 -11.48 10.59 -4.07
C ASP A 59 -10.76 9.26 -3.76
N ALA A 60 -9.60 9.34 -3.10
CA ALA A 60 -8.84 8.18 -2.61
C ALA A 60 -9.45 7.52 -1.37
#